data_AF-A0ABD3IB38-F1
#
_entry.id   AF-A0ABD3IB38-F1
#
_cell.length_a   1.000
_cell.length_b   1.000
_cell.length_c   1.000
_cell.angle_alpha   90.00
_cell.angle_beta   90.00
_cell.angle_gamma   90.00
#
_symmetry.space_group_name_H-M   'P 1'
#
loop_
_entity.id
_entity.type
_entity.pdbx_description
1 polymer ?
#
loop_
_entity_poly.entity_id
_entity_poly.type
_entity_poly.pdbx_seq_one_letter_code
_entity_poly.pdbx_strand_id
1 'polypeptide(L)'
;MGTFLPAASEHHETAKRVVLSSPVDVRSSHCDDTVVGYSERPSLTKFCDLPYEILGEILTCLGDALDQARAELVSPSFRMSSRFVRTAKFICRQKNVQRCSGPNAERVTPFKDIVLGKIKLLKCVEKLRLEIEDGMQASRFKDEVIVKNSLWLTEEKFVLEWLLPVSTTLQSLTVIDYGQQAIFNQTPLLHHLSIYCKHLRLLELRNMYLSCTSKQCGTAADQGKPMKLPGVTTLTLRCVKLTENGLKDLNECMPNLKTLTLVTVVGLKDARFKSDLLEVLCLGLATKVKSVKLEVNSLIKLQLKMACPDELRVEAHNLQCLAVCMDKRLDTIVEFKGVNKLRELLMGASEFSTLHTLCSSNPELEKVFLDVPCMAFEDNGGWKAVLTHVPLNLPDMKHIRDKCPKLHTLSVGPGLWYSLEEDMKKNQDVFAPAWPILKTLILHLIVLEIDVSMKLLRALVESIPTLVKLEVYVHRDSKAELEEVGQLRGESFPTVQLKLDHWKKGLKFECFSF
;
A
#
# COMPACT_ATOMS: atom_id res chain seq x y z
N MET A 1 21.47 35.91 -21.76
CA MET A 1 22.63 35.00 -21.67
C MET A 1 23.13 35.06 -20.24
N GLY A 2 23.16 33.93 -19.53
CA GLY A 2 23.50 33.87 -18.11
C GLY A 2 22.76 32.73 -17.42
N THR A 3 23.36 31.55 -17.47
CA THR A 3 22.95 30.29 -16.83
C THR A 3 23.20 30.33 -15.32
N PHE A 4 22.21 29.96 -14.52
CA PHE A 4 22.40 29.50 -13.14
C PHE A 4 21.45 28.33 -12.86
N LEU A 5 22.04 27.13 -12.76
CA LEU A 5 21.48 25.94 -12.13
C LEU A 5 22.00 25.88 -10.68
N PRO A 6 21.20 25.46 -9.70
CA PRO A 6 21.72 24.82 -8.51
C PRO A 6 21.59 23.30 -8.64
N ALA A 7 22.71 22.63 -8.40
CA ALA A 7 22.85 21.19 -8.33
C ALA A 7 22.09 20.62 -7.10
N ALA A 8 21.30 19.57 -7.34
CA ALA A 8 20.83 18.66 -6.30
C ALA A 8 21.55 17.32 -6.51
N SER A 9 22.28 16.86 -5.50
CA SER A 9 23.05 15.62 -5.50
C SER A 9 22.13 14.40 -5.47
N GLU A 10 21.95 13.77 -6.62
CA GLU A 10 21.36 12.43 -6.75
C GLU A 10 22.43 11.38 -6.43
N HIS A 11 22.34 10.75 -5.25
CA HIS A 11 22.99 9.48 -5.00
C HIS A 11 22.04 8.35 -5.44
N HIS A 12 22.36 7.72 -6.56
CA HIS A 12 21.78 6.44 -7.00
C HIS A 12 22.90 5.43 -7.12
N GLU A 13 22.88 4.43 -6.23
CA GLU A 13 23.90 3.40 -6.14
C GLU A 13 23.43 2.11 -6.83
N THR A 14 24.22 1.69 -7.81
CA THR A 14 24.04 0.54 -8.70
C THR A 14 24.22 -0.79 -7.97
N ALA A 15 23.19 -1.64 -7.93
CA ALA A 15 23.30 -3.02 -7.45
C ALA A 15 24.02 -3.92 -8.49
N LYS A 16 25.19 -4.44 -8.11
CA LYS A 16 25.97 -5.44 -8.86
C LYS A 16 25.32 -6.82 -8.77
N ARG A 17 25.16 -7.49 -9.93
CA ARG A 17 24.72 -8.89 -10.05
C ARG A 17 25.77 -9.85 -9.48
N VAL A 18 25.35 -10.77 -8.61
CA VAL A 18 26.05 -12.03 -8.34
C VAL A 18 25.56 -13.06 -9.36
N VAL A 19 26.50 -13.61 -10.12
CA VAL A 19 26.29 -14.73 -11.06
C VAL A 19 26.40 -16.02 -10.24
N LEU A 20 25.31 -16.77 -10.15
CA LEU A 20 25.33 -18.15 -9.66
C LEU A 20 25.25 -19.09 -10.85
N SER A 21 26.30 -19.90 -10.96
CA SER A 21 26.51 -20.97 -11.94
C SER A 21 25.51 -22.11 -11.74
N SER A 22 25.00 -22.60 -12.87
CA SER A 22 24.18 -23.81 -13.00
C SER A 22 25.00 -25.09 -12.74
N PRO A 23 24.43 -26.12 -12.09
CA PRO A 23 25.02 -27.45 -12.13
C PRO A 23 24.52 -28.27 -13.34
N VAL A 24 25.45 -29.11 -13.78
CA VAL A 24 25.48 -29.95 -14.97
C VAL A 24 24.63 -31.22 -14.81
N ASP A 25 24.17 -31.72 -15.97
CA ASP A 25 23.58 -33.02 -16.27
C ASP A 25 24.14 -34.23 -15.49
N VAL A 26 23.24 -35.16 -15.11
CA VAL A 26 23.55 -36.59 -15.01
C VAL A 26 22.40 -37.39 -15.63
N ARG A 27 22.75 -38.21 -16.63
CA ARG A 27 21.86 -39.14 -17.35
C ARG A 27 21.71 -40.48 -16.63
N SER A 28 20.54 -41.08 -16.88
CA SER A 28 20.17 -42.50 -17.00
C SER A 28 20.15 -43.41 -15.77
N SER A 29 19.00 -44.06 -15.55
CA SER A 29 18.87 -45.51 -15.76
C SER A 29 17.40 -45.96 -15.82
N HIS A 30 17.15 -46.97 -16.64
CA HIS A 30 15.89 -47.69 -16.85
C HIS A 30 15.29 -48.27 -15.57
N CYS A 31 13.96 -48.41 -15.53
CA CYS A 31 13.26 -49.63 -15.11
C CYS A 31 11.77 -49.60 -15.53
N ASP A 32 11.42 -50.59 -16.34
CA ASP A 32 10.20 -51.41 -16.40
C ASP A 32 8.79 -50.82 -16.53
N ASP A 33 8.24 -51.13 -17.71
CA ASP A 33 6.84 -51.24 -18.04
C ASP A 33 6.12 -52.25 -17.13
N THR A 34 5.14 -51.77 -16.35
CA THR A 34 4.01 -52.59 -15.91
C THR A 34 2.72 -51.80 -16.10
N VAL A 35 1.95 -52.25 -17.10
CA VAL A 35 0.61 -51.76 -17.41
C VAL A 35 -0.33 -52.19 -16.28
N VAL A 36 -0.68 -51.25 -15.41
CA VAL A 36 -1.76 -51.40 -14.43
C VAL A 36 -2.90 -50.45 -14.82
N GLY A 37 -4.09 -51.02 -14.96
CA GLY A 37 -5.29 -50.39 -15.50
C GLY A 37 -5.62 -49.05 -14.87
N TYR A 38 -5.69 -48.02 -15.71
CA TYR A 38 -6.28 -46.74 -15.35
C TYR A 38 -7.78 -46.94 -15.12
N SER A 39 -8.22 -46.89 -13.85
CA SER A 39 -9.59 -46.51 -13.53
C SER A 39 -9.82 -45.12 -14.12
N GLU A 40 -10.92 -44.96 -14.85
CA GLU A 40 -11.34 -43.73 -15.53
C GLU A 40 -11.01 -42.48 -14.70
N ARG A 41 -9.99 -41.73 -15.14
CA ARG A 41 -9.87 -40.33 -14.75
C ARG A 41 -11.16 -39.66 -15.23
N PRO A 42 -11.87 -38.87 -14.40
CA PRO A 42 -13.06 -38.17 -14.85
C PRO A 42 -12.67 -37.32 -16.07
N SER A 43 -13.17 -37.73 -17.23
CA SER A 43 -12.93 -37.04 -18.48
C SER A 43 -13.45 -35.61 -18.34
N LEU A 44 -12.62 -34.62 -18.71
CA LEU A 44 -13.00 -33.20 -18.80
C LEU A 44 -14.24 -32.96 -19.68
N THR A 45 -14.71 -33.97 -20.41
CA THR A 45 -15.99 -33.95 -21.14
C THR A 45 -17.20 -33.61 -20.27
N LYS A 46 -17.24 -34.01 -18.99
CA LYS A 46 -18.38 -33.68 -18.10
C LYS A 46 -18.54 -32.18 -17.79
N PHE A 47 -17.49 -31.38 -17.94
CA PHE A 47 -17.60 -29.92 -17.79
C PHE A 47 -18.26 -29.25 -19.00
N CYS A 48 -18.26 -29.90 -20.17
CA CYS A 48 -18.79 -29.32 -21.40
C CYS A 48 -20.33 -29.23 -21.43
N ASP A 49 -21.01 -29.89 -20.48
CA ASP A 49 -22.47 -29.91 -20.33
C ASP A 49 -23.01 -28.77 -19.44
N LEU A 50 -22.13 -27.97 -18.82
CA LEU A 50 -22.54 -26.82 -18.02
C LEU A 50 -22.99 -25.65 -18.92
N PRO A 51 -24.02 -24.87 -18.53
CA PRO A 51 -24.38 -23.62 -19.19
C PRO A 51 -23.18 -22.69 -19.37
N TYR A 52 -23.14 -21.98 -20.50
CA TYR A 52 -21.98 -21.16 -20.86
C TYR A 52 -21.68 -20.07 -19.83
N GLU A 53 -22.72 -19.56 -19.16
CA GLU A 53 -22.64 -18.56 -18.10
C GLU A 53 -21.95 -19.10 -16.86
N ILE A 54 -22.28 -20.34 -16.44
CA ILE A 54 -21.64 -21.00 -15.28
C ILE A 54 -20.17 -21.30 -15.58
N LEU A 55 -19.87 -21.77 -16.79
CA LEU A 55 -18.50 -21.94 -17.25
C LEU A 55 -17.75 -20.60 -17.33
N GLY A 56 -18.42 -19.52 -17.72
CA GLY A 56 -17.87 -18.16 -17.69
C GLY A 56 -17.53 -17.68 -16.28
N GLU A 57 -18.35 -18.04 -15.28
CA GLU A 57 -18.08 -17.78 -13.86
C GLU A 57 -16.87 -18.57 -13.37
N ILE A 58 -16.73 -19.84 -13.77
CA ILE A 58 -15.53 -20.64 -13.46
C ILE A 58 -14.28 -20.01 -14.09
N LEU A 59 -14.36 -19.60 -15.37
CA LEU A 59 -13.26 -18.93 -16.06
C LEU A 59 -12.93 -17.55 -15.45
N THR A 60 -13.89 -16.91 -14.79
CA THR A 60 -13.67 -15.65 -14.05
C THR A 60 -12.73 -15.84 -12.86
N CYS A 61 -12.58 -17.05 -12.32
CA CYS A 61 -11.62 -17.37 -11.27
C CYS A 61 -10.16 -17.44 -11.78
N LEU A 62 -9.93 -17.48 -13.10
CA LEU A 62 -8.59 -17.47 -13.66
C LEU A 62 -7.95 -16.09 -13.51
N GLY A 63 -6.74 -16.06 -12.93
CA GLY A 63 -6.07 -14.83 -12.50
C GLY A 63 -5.39 -14.01 -13.62
N ASP A 64 -5.41 -14.47 -14.87
CA ASP A 64 -4.79 -13.80 -16.02
C ASP A 64 -5.50 -14.19 -17.33
N ALA A 65 -5.65 -13.25 -18.26
CA ALA A 65 -6.14 -13.46 -19.61
C ALA A 65 -5.30 -14.49 -20.39
N LEU A 66 -4.02 -14.65 -20.04
CA LEU A 66 -3.18 -15.73 -20.59
C LEU A 66 -3.70 -17.12 -20.20
N ASP A 67 -4.09 -17.31 -18.94
CA ASP A 67 -4.63 -18.59 -18.47
C ASP A 67 -6.04 -18.82 -19.01
N GLN A 68 -6.82 -17.75 -19.19
CA GLN A 68 -8.08 -17.83 -19.93
C GLN A 68 -7.85 -18.29 -21.37
N ALA A 69 -6.88 -17.71 -22.09
CA ALA A 69 -6.56 -18.12 -23.46
C ALA A 69 -6.11 -19.59 -23.52
N ARG A 70 -5.36 -20.08 -22.53
CA ARG A 70 -5.02 -21.51 -22.42
C ARG A 70 -6.26 -22.37 -22.23
N ALA A 71 -7.20 -21.96 -21.37
CA ALA A 71 -8.45 -22.69 -21.17
C ALA A 71 -9.31 -22.76 -22.45
N GLU A 72 -9.32 -21.71 -23.27
CA GLU A 72 -10.03 -21.70 -24.57
C GLU A 72 -9.46 -22.68 -25.60
N LEU A 73 -8.19 -23.08 -25.44
CA LEU A 73 -7.57 -24.10 -26.28
C LEU A 73 -7.97 -25.52 -25.85
N VAL A 74 -8.44 -25.70 -24.61
CA VAL A 74 -8.82 -27.01 -24.06
C VAL A 74 -10.14 -27.49 -24.68
N SER A 75 -11.15 -26.62 -24.86
CA SER A 75 -12.41 -27.02 -25.48
C SER A 75 -13.16 -25.87 -26.18
N PRO A 76 -14.01 -26.18 -27.18
CA PRO A 76 -14.90 -25.20 -27.79
C PRO A 76 -15.87 -24.56 -26.80
N SER A 77 -16.34 -25.31 -25.79
CA SER A 77 -17.23 -24.78 -24.75
C SER A 77 -16.54 -23.68 -23.94
N PHE A 78 -15.29 -23.88 -23.51
CA PHE A 78 -14.52 -22.83 -22.83
C PHE A 78 -14.29 -21.61 -23.71
N ARG A 79 -14.05 -21.81 -25.02
CA ARG A 79 -13.93 -20.71 -25.99
C ARG A 79 -15.20 -19.89 -26.16
N MET A 80 -16.37 -20.51 -26.05
CA MET A 80 -17.65 -19.81 -26.11
C MET A 80 -17.97 -19.11 -24.79
N SER A 81 -17.74 -19.80 -23.67
CA SER A 81 -17.94 -19.29 -22.31
C SER A 81 -17.04 -18.14 -21.92
N SER A 82 -15.83 -18.08 -22.46
CA SER A 82 -14.88 -17.01 -22.15
C SER A 82 -15.37 -15.61 -22.51
N ARG A 83 -16.38 -15.51 -23.40
CA ARG A 83 -17.05 -14.25 -23.73
C ARG A 83 -17.87 -13.69 -22.56
N PHE A 84 -18.21 -14.53 -21.60
CA PHE A 84 -19.06 -14.20 -20.44
C PHE A 84 -18.27 -14.03 -19.14
N VAL A 85 -16.93 -13.92 -19.22
CA VAL A 85 -16.12 -13.64 -18.01
C VAL A 85 -16.43 -12.27 -17.46
N ARG A 86 -16.63 -12.20 -16.14
CA ARG A 86 -16.92 -10.94 -15.44
C ARG A 86 -15.66 -10.20 -15.00
N THR A 87 -14.55 -10.94 -14.86
CA THR A 87 -13.24 -10.37 -14.53
C THR A 87 -12.26 -10.66 -15.66
N ALA A 88 -11.63 -9.59 -16.15
CA ALA A 88 -10.56 -9.68 -17.13
C ALA A 88 -9.31 -8.99 -16.58
N LYS A 89 -8.19 -9.72 -16.57
CA LYS A 89 -6.90 -9.21 -16.10
C LYS A 89 -5.84 -9.42 -17.17
N PHE A 90 -5.17 -8.36 -17.57
CA PHE A 90 -4.12 -8.37 -18.58
C PHE A 90 -2.82 -7.88 -17.97
N ILE A 91 -1.78 -8.72 -18.01
CA ILE A 91 -0.45 -8.39 -17.48
C ILE A 91 0.56 -8.33 -18.63
N CYS A 92 1.10 -7.15 -18.87
CA CYS A 92 2.24 -6.95 -19.76
C CYS A 92 3.50 -7.40 -19.04
N ARG A 93 4.22 -8.34 -19.65
CA ARG A 93 5.47 -8.90 -19.15
C ARG A 93 6.61 -8.56 -20.10
N GLN A 94 7.85 -8.78 -19.67
CA GLN A 94 9.03 -8.48 -20.47
C GLN A 94 9.02 -9.15 -21.85
N LYS A 95 8.47 -10.36 -21.96
CA LYS A 95 8.28 -11.10 -23.24
C LYS A 95 7.35 -10.40 -24.23
N ASN A 96 6.46 -9.53 -23.78
CA ASN A 96 5.54 -8.77 -24.64
C ASN A 96 6.23 -7.56 -25.31
N VAL A 97 7.50 -7.32 -25.00
CA VAL A 97 8.20 -6.08 -25.31
C VAL A 97 9.60 -6.30 -25.89
N GLN A 98 10.29 -7.36 -25.47
CA GLN A 98 11.60 -7.70 -26.02
C GLN A 98 11.50 -8.02 -27.52
N ARG A 99 12.05 -7.14 -28.36
CA ARG A 99 12.36 -7.47 -29.75
C ARG A 99 13.50 -8.47 -29.76
N CYS A 100 13.29 -9.68 -30.29
CA CYS A 100 14.41 -10.55 -30.64
C CYS A 100 15.18 -9.91 -31.80
N SER A 101 16.50 -9.79 -31.66
CA SER A 101 17.37 -9.33 -32.76
C SER A 101 17.93 -10.55 -33.48
N GLY A 102 17.52 -10.78 -34.73
CA GLY A 102 18.03 -11.87 -35.56
C GLY A 102 17.12 -12.22 -36.75
N PRO A 103 17.61 -12.98 -37.75
CA PRO A 103 16.84 -13.37 -38.94
C PRO A 103 15.63 -14.27 -38.62
N ASN A 104 15.61 -14.92 -37.44
CA ASN A 104 14.50 -15.74 -36.93
C ASN A 104 13.76 -15.09 -35.74
N ALA A 105 13.77 -13.76 -35.64
CA ALA A 105 13.09 -13.08 -34.55
C ALA A 105 11.57 -13.35 -34.56
N GLU A 106 11.05 -13.98 -33.51
CA GLU A 106 9.60 -14.13 -33.32
C GLU A 106 8.95 -12.75 -33.28
N ARG A 107 7.90 -12.57 -34.10
CA ARG A 107 7.10 -11.34 -34.08
C ARG A 107 6.33 -11.27 -32.76
N VAL A 108 6.81 -10.46 -31.84
CA VAL A 108 6.11 -10.18 -30.59
C VAL A 108 4.86 -9.35 -30.89
N THR A 109 3.68 -9.87 -30.56
CA THR A 109 2.43 -9.12 -30.64
C THR A 109 2.43 -8.02 -29.57
N PRO A 110 2.22 -6.74 -29.93
CA PRO A 110 2.13 -5.66 -28.98
C PRO A 110 1.06 -5.91 -27.91
N PHE A 111 1.36 -5.54 -26.66
CA PHE A 111 0.44 -5.78 -25.55
C PHE A 111 -0.94 -5.12 -25.75
N LYS A 112 -0.98 -3.91 -26.28
CA LYS A 112 -2.23 -3.20 -26.60
C LYS A 112 -3.10 -4.00 -27.58
N ASP A 113 -2.50 -4.61 -28.60
CA ASP A 113 -3.22 -5.41 -29.59
C ASP A 113 -3.82 -6.68 -28.97
N ILE A 114 -3.08 -7.31 -28.05
CA ILE A 114 -3.58 -8.47 -27.28
C ILE A 114 -4.82 -8.07 -26.47
N VAL A 115 -4.74 -6.94 -25.76
CA VAL A 115 -5.84 -6.40 -24.94
C VAL A 115 -7.07 -6.13 -25.81
N LEU A 116 -6.89 -5.39 -26.92
CA LEU A 116 -7.99 -5.01 -27.81
C LEU A 116 -8.62 -6.23 -28.50
N GLY A 117 -7.80 -7.17 -28.98
CA GLY A 117 -8.27 -8.40 -29.60
C GLY A 117 -9.14 -9.21 -28.66
N LYS A 118 -8.79 -9.23 -27.36
CA LYS A 118 -9.56 -9.97 -26.35
C LYS A 118 -10.80 -9.22 -25.91
N ILE A 119 -10.69 -7.95 -25.54
CA ILE A 119 -11.79 -7.14 -24.99
C ILE A 119 -12.97 -7.05 -25.96
N LYS A 120 -12.70 -6.94 -27.27
CA LYS A 120 -13.75 -6.92 -28.30
C LYS A 120 -14.63 -8.17 -28.33
N LEU A 121 -14.18 -9.28 -27.75
CA LEU A 121 -14.92 -10.55 -27.70
C LEU A 121 -15.73 -10.70 -26.41
N LEU A 122 -15.48 -9.88 -25.39
CA LEU A 122 -16.12 -9.96 -24.08
C LEU A 122 -17.47 -9.24 -24.08
N LYS A 123 -18.45 -9.78 -23.35
CA LYS A 123 -19.82 -9.26 -23.32
C LYS A 123 -20.23 -8.61 -21.99
N CYS A 124 -19.61 -9.00 -20.87
CA CYS A 124 -20.08 -8.61 -19.54
C CYS A 124 -18.93 -8.45 -18.53
N VAL A 125 -17.99 -7.55 -18.81
CA VAL A 125 -16.83 -7.29 -17.95
C VAL A 125 -17.19 -6.31 -16.84
N GLU A 126 -17.37 -6.83 -15.62
CA GLU A 126 -17.62 -6.03 -14.43
C GLU A 126 -16.32 -5.50 -13.80
N LYS A 127 -15.23 -6.27 -13.91
CA LYS A 127 -13.91 -5.94 -13.35
C LYS A 127 -12.83 -6.05 -14.41
N LEU A 128 -12.15 -4.94 -14.69
CA LEU A 128 -11.05 -4.90 -15.64
C LEU A 128 -9.75 -4.48 -14.94
N ARG A 129 -8.68 -5.23 -15.17
CA ARG A 129 -7.32 -4.90 -14.72
C ARG A 129 -6.34 -4.90 -15.89
N LEU A 130 -5.71 -3.76 -16.12
CA LEU A 130 -4.63 -3.60 -17.10
C LEU A 130 -3.35 -3.26 -16.33
N GLU A 131 -2.31 -4.08 -16.48
CA GLU A 131 -1.15 -4.00 -15.60
C GLU A 131 0.16 -4.20 -16.35
N ILE A 132 1.12 -3.31 -16.11
CA ILE A 132 2.53 -3.52 -16.44
C ILE A 132 3.23 -4.11 -15.22
N GLU A 133 3.83 -5.30 -15.38
CA GLU A 133 4.44 -6.10 -14.31
C GLU A 133 5.55 -5.35 -13.55
N ASP A 134 5.64 -5.56 -12.23
CA ASP A 134 6.59 -4.86 -11.34
C ASP A 134 8.06 -4.97 -11.80
N GLY A 135 8.48 -6.12 -12.34
CA GLY A 135 9.83 -6.30 -12.87
C GLY A 135 10.15 -5.37 -14.06
N MET A 136 9.13 -5.02 -14.84
CA MET A 136 9.25 -4.03 -15.91
C MET A 136 9.29 -2.60 -15.35
N GLN A 137 8.54 -2.31 -14.28
CA GLN A 137 8.53 -0.99 -13.64
C GLN A 137 9.91 -0.59 -13.12
N ALA A 138 10.70 -1.56 -12.65
CA ALA A 138 12.06 -1.33 -12.16
C ALA A 138 13.09 -1.05 -13.29
N SER A 139 12.75 -1.37 -14.54
CA SER A 139 13.67 -1.27 -15.68
C SER A 139 13.37 -0.03 -16.51
N ARG A 140 14.37 0.86 -16.69
CA ARG A 140 14.26 1.95 -17.67
C ARG A 140 14.70 1.45 -19.04
N PHE A 141 13.73 1.07 -19.86
CA PHE A 141 14.01 0.68 -21.23
C PHE A 141 14.44 1.87 -22.09
N LYS A 142 15.43 1.66 -22.95
CA LYS A 142 15.81 2.62 -23.99
C LYS A 142 14.80 2.61 -25.14
N ASP A 143 14.67 3.73 -25.85
CA ASP A 143 13.76 3.88 -27.00
C ASP A 143 14.04 2.88 -28.14
N GLU A 144 15.26 2.34 -28.21
CA GLU A 144 15.65 1.27 -29.15
C GLU A 144 14.94 -0.06 -28.85
N VAL A 145 14.61 -0.30 -27.58
CA VAL A 145 13.99 -1.54 -27.09
C VAL A 145 12.47 -1.44 -27.13
N ILE A 146 11.92 -0.25 -26.81
CA ILE A 146 10.48 -0.03 -26.69
C ILE A 146 10.05 1.15 -27.55
N VAL A 147 9.02 0.92 -28.38
CA VAL A 147 8.38 2.00 -29.14
C VAL A 147 7.77 3.01 -28.17
N LYS A 148 8.02 4.31 -28.41
CA LYS A 148 7.43 5.41 -27.65
C LYS A 148 5.91 5.21 -27.47
N ASN A 149 5.43 5.40 -26.24
CA ASN A 149 4.03 5.25 -25.82
C ASN A 149 3.41 3.85 -25.95
N SER A 150 4.16 2.83 -26.40
CA SER A 150 3.60 1.46 -26.53
C SER A 150 3.16 0.87 -25.19
N LEU A 151 3.73 1.32 -24.07
CA LEU A 151 3.37 0.90 -22.72
C LEU A 151 2.56 1.95 -21.95
N TRP A 152 2.19 3.06 -22.57
CA TRP A 152 1.28 4.04 -21.98
C TRP A 152 -0.17 3.56 -22.12
N LEU A 153 -0.67 2.89 -21.09
CA LEU A 153 -1.99 2.22 -21.09
C LEU A 153 -3.15 3.20 -20.95
N THR A 154 -2.86 4.44 -20.57
CA THR A 154 -3.85 5.48 -20.37
C THR A 154 -3.82 6.58 -21.44
N GLU A 155 -3.22 6.31 -22.61
CA GLU A 155 -3.30 7.21 -23.77
C GLU A 155 -4.72 7.25 -24.37
N GLU A 156 -5.12 8.39 -24.92
CA GLU A 156 -6.49 8.65 -25.39
C GLU A 156 -7.02 7.59 -26.37
N LYS A 157 -6.28 7.36 -27.46
CA LYS A 157 -6.70 6.44 -28.52
C LYS A 157 -6.93 5.03 -27.98
N PHE A 158 -5.96 4.52 -27.22
CA PHE A 158 -6.07 3.18 -26.65
C PHE A 158 -7.20 3.07 -25.64
N VAL A 159 -7.37 4.08 -24.77
CA VAL A 159 -8.48 4.13 -23.80
C VAL A 159 -9.83 4.03 -24.50
N LEU A 160 -10.09 4.84 -25.52
CA LEU A 160 -11.36 4.78 -26.24
C LEU A 160 -11.61 3.41 -26.89
N GLU A 161 -10.58 2.78 -27.45
CA GLU A 161 -10.72 1.49 -28.12
C GLU A 161 -11.07 0.34 -27.16
N TRP A 162 -10.49 0.29 -25.96
CA TRP A 162 -10.81 -0.76 -24.99
C TRP A 162 -12.00 -0.42 -24.09
N LEU A 163 -12.27 0.86 -23.83
CA LEU A 163 -13.28 1.28 -22.87
C LEU A 163 -14.70 1.09 -23.41
N LEU A 164 -14.94 1.47 -24.66
CA LEU A 164 -16.28 1.44 -25.24
C LEU A 164 -16.93 0.05 -25.16
N PRO A 165 -16.25 -1.07 -25.49
CA PRO A 165 -16.81 -2.42 -25.37
C PRO A 165 -17.27 -2.83 -23.96
N VAL A 166 -16.66 -2.29 -22.90
CA VAL A 166 -16.92 -2.73 -21.50
C VAL A 166 -17.69 -1.71 -20.68
N SER A 167 -17.81 -0.49 -21.18
CA SER A 167 -18.31 0.69 -20.44
C SER A 167 -19.67 0.52 -19.75
N THR A 168 -20.57 -0.26 -20.34
CA THR A 168 -21.94 -0.46 -19.84
C THR A 168 -22.03 -1.38 -18.63
N THR A 169 -21.03 -2.23 -18.40
CA THR A 169 -21.03 -3.22 -17.30
C THR A 169 -19.91 -3.00 -16.30
N LEU A 170 -18.91 -2.17 -16.64
CA LEU A 170 -17.73 -1.94 -15.82
C LEU A 170 -18.07 -1.29 -14.47
N GLN A 171 -17.75 -2.00 -13.39
CA GLN A 171 -17.94 -1.58 -12.00
C GLN A 171 -16.61 -1.32 -11.28
N SER A 172 -15.54 -2.01 -11.69
CA SER A 172 -14.21 -1.86 -11.10
C SER A 172 -13.13 -1.80 -12.18
N LEU A 173 -12.27 -0.80 -12.08
CA LEU A 173 -11.14 -0.63 -12.98
C LEU A 173 -9.84 -0.50 -12.19
N THR A 174 -8.86 -1.31 -12.55
CA THR A 174 -7.46 -1.14 -12.15
C THR A 174 -6.59 -0.87 -13.37
N VAL A 175 -5.81 0.20 -13.36
CA VAL A 175 -4.78 0.46 -14.38
C VAL A 175 -3.44 0.76 -13.70
N ILE A 176 -2.45 -0.08 -14.00
CA ILE A 176 -1.07 0.09 -13.56
C ILE A 176 -0.23 0.37 -14.80
N ASP A 177 0.03 1.66 -15.01
CA ASP A 177 0.72 2.15 -16.20
C ASP A 177 2.25 1.99 -16.09
N TYR A 178 2.97 2.17 -17.19
CA TYR A 178 4.43 2.22 -17.18
C TYR A 178 4.90 3.63 -16.82
N GLY A 179 5.36 3.82 -15.58
CA GLY A 179 5.56 5.14 -14.99
C GLY A 179 6.53 6.04 -15.77
N GLN A 180 7.56 5.46 -16.38
CA GLN A 180 8.58 6.15 -17.16
C GLN A 180 8.02 6.81 -18.44
N GLN A 181 6.84 6.40 -18.91
CA GLN A 181 6.13 7.04 -20.03
C GLN A 181 4.92 7.85 -19.53
N ALA A 182 4.15 7.31 -18.59
CA ALA A 182 2.84 7.84 -18.22
C ALA A 182 2.88 9.02 -17.24
N ILE A 183 3.91 9.16 -16.39
CA ILE A 183 3.94 10.25 -15.39
C ILE A 183 4.25 11.63 -15.99
N PHE A 184 4.71 11.66 -17.24
CA PHE A 184 5.04 12.89 -17.96
C PHE A 184 3.88 13.43 -18.80
N ASN A 185 2.81 12.65 -18.97
CA ASN A 185 1.68 12.99 -19.83
C ASN A 185 0.38 12.90 -19.04
N GLN A 186 -0.40 13.97 -19.02
CA GLN A 186 -1.68 13.99 -18.33
C GLN A 186 -2.64 13.00 -19.00
N THR A 187 -3.23 12.10 -18.21
CA THR A 187 -4.17 11.10 -18.74
C THR A 187 -5.56 11.68 -18.98
N PRO A 188 -6.21 11.34 -20.11
CA PRO A 188 -7.63 11.62 -20.38
C PRO A 188 -8.58 10.61 -19.70
N LEU A 189 -8.06 9.59 -19.00
CA LEU A 189 -8.83 8.43 -18.54
C LEU A 189 -10.11 8.81 -17.78
N LEU A 190 -10.01 9.66 -16.77
CA LEU A 190 -11.17 10.02 -15.95
C LEU A 190 -12.28 10.71 -16.76
N HIS A 191 -11.91 11.50 -17.77
CA HIS A 191 -12.86 12.19 -18.61
C HIS A 191 -13.71 11.17 -19.37
N HIS A 192 -13.07 10.21 -20.02
CA HIS A 192 -13.78 9.14 -20.71
C HIS A 192 -14.59 8.25 -19.75
N LEU A 193 -14.05 7.92 -18.58
CA LEU A 193 -14.81 7.17 -17.57
C LEU A 193 -16.08 7.91 -17.14
N SER A 194 -16.02 9.23 -16.97
CA SER A 194 -17.18 10.04 -16.58
C SER A 194 -18.30 10.04 -17.62
N ILE A 195 -17.96 9.88 -18.90
CA ILE A 195 -18.91 9.85 -20.02
C ILE A 195 -19.52 8.45 -20.17
N TYR A 196 -18.68 7.42 -20.16
CA TYR A 196 -19.09 6.09 -20.61
C TYR A 196 -19.46 5.13 -19.46
N CYS A 197 -18.85 5.26 -18.27
CA CYS A 197 -18.93 4.24 -17.21
C CYS A 197 -19.85 4.62 -16.05
N LYS A 198 -21.17 4.47 -16.25
CA LYS A 198 -22.19 4.83 -15.24
C LYS A 198 -22.22 3.89 -14.01
N HIS A 199 -21.74 2.66 -14.16
CA HIS A 199 -21.74 1.65 -13.11
C HIS A 199 -20.43 1.58 -12.32
N LEU A 200 -19.44 2.42 -12.65
CA LEU A 200 -18.14 2.42 -11.98
C LEU A 200 -18.30 2.77 -10.49
N ARG A 201 -17.70 1.96 -9.62
CA ARG A 201 -17.70 2.08 -8.15
C ARG A 201 -16.30 2.14 -7.57
N LEU A 202 -15.39 1.32 -8.11
CA LEU A 202 -14.01 1.18 -7.62
C LEU A 202 -13.01 1.56 -8.71
N LEU A 203 -12.05 2.41 -8.35
CA LEU A 203 -10.98 2.82 -9.23
C LEU A 203 -9.63 2.67 -8.52
N GLU A 204 -8.71 1.93 -9.14
CA GLU A 204 -7.32 1.80 -8.69
C GLU A 204 -6.37 2.23 -9.81
N LEU A 205 -5.63 3.30 -9.60
CA LEU A 205 -4.74 3.86 -10.62
C LEU A 205 -3.32 3.94 -10.08
N ARG A 206 -2.36 3.48 -10.87
CA ARG A 206 -0.93 3.54 -10.52
C ARG A 206 -0.05 4.07 -11.64
N ASN A 207 1.02 4.76 -11.24
CA ASN A 207 2.12 5.20 -12.11
C ASN A 207 1.69 6.13 -13.27
N MET A 208 0.85 7.13 -13.01
CA MET A 208 0.34 8.04 -14.06
C MET A 208 0.24 9.48 -13.58
N TYR A 209 0.09 10.43 -14.52
CA TYR A 209 -0.26 11.81 -14.21
C TYR A 209 -1.77 12.03 -14.39
N LEU A 210 -2.47 12.20 -13.27
CA LEU A 210 -3.92 12.32 -13.19
C LEU A 210 -4.35 13.78 -13.02
N SER A 211 -5.40 14.17 -13.74
CA SER A 211 -6.06 15.47 -13.59
C SER A 211 -7.56 15.27 -13.58
N CYS A 212 -8.22 16.02 -12.71
CA CYS A 212 -9.67 16.00 -12.59
C CYS A 212 -10.36 17.16 -13.33
N THR A 213 -9.60 17.95 -14.09
CA THR A 213 -10.12 19.11 -14.81
C THR A 213 -10.34 18.80 -16.28
N SER A 214 -11.45 19.29 -16.84
CA SER A 214 -11.80 19.15 -18.26
C SER A 214 -10.92 20.00 -19.20
N LYS A 215 -9.91 20.70 -18.69
CA LYS A 215 -9.16 21.73 -19.43
C LYS A 215 -8.29 21.19 -20.57
N GLN A 216 -8.13 19.87 -20.68
CA GLN A 216 -7.25 19.26 -21.69
C GLN A 216 -7.93 18.19 -22.56
N CYS A 217 -9.21 17.85 -22.33
CA CYS A 217 -9.89 16.80 -23.08
C CYS A 217 -11.28 17.25 -23.52
N GLY A 218 -11.54 17.18 -24.83
CA GLY A 218 -12.84 17.46 -25.43
C GLY A 218 -12.81 18.54 -26.52
N THR A 219 -13.87 18.56 -27.32
CA THR A 219 -14.12 19.64 -28.29
C THR A 219 -14.32 20.98 -27.57
N ALA A 220 -14.25 22.12 -28.27
CA ALA A 220 -14.47 23.45 -27.64
C ALA A 220 -15.80 23.56 -26.86
N ALA A 221 -16.79 22.70 -27.14
CA ALA A 221 -18.07 22.64 -26.45
C ALA A 221 -18.02 21.90 -25.09
N ASP A 222 -17.04 21.01 -24.89
CA ASP A 222 -16.86 20.24 -23.64
C ASP A 222 -15.87 20.90 -22.68
N GLN A 223 -15.18 21.95 -23.14
CA GLN A 223 -14.29 22.76 -22.33
C GLN A 223 -15.08 23.49 -21.24
N GLY A 224 -14.91 23.05 -20.00
CA GLY A 224 -15.48 23.70 -18.82
C GLY A 224 -16.64 22.95 -18.18
N LYS A 225 -17.07 21.81 -18.72
CA LYS A 225 -18.04 20.95 -18.04
C LYS A 225 -17.35 20.15 -16.94
N PRO A 226 -17.85 20.19 -15.69
CA PRO A 226 -17.23 19.46 -14.59
C PRO A 226 -17.34 17.95 -14.84
N MET A 227 -16.18 17.29 -14.82
CA MET A 227 -16.08 15.84 -14.91
C MET A 227 -16.62 15.22 -13.62
N LYS A 228 -17.71 14.46 -13.69
CA LYS A 228 -18.36 13.87 -12.52
C LYS A 228 -18.46 12.36 -12.63
N LEU A 229 -18.02 11.68 -11.57
CA LEU A 229 -18.05 10.24 -11.36
C LEU A 229 -18.80 9.94 -10.05
N PRO A 230 -20.10 10.27 -9.95
CA PRO A 230 -20.85 10.20 -8.69
C PRO A 230 -21.06 8.76 -8.19
N GLY A 231 -20.89 7.76 -9.06
CA GLY A 231 -20.96 6.35 -8.68
C GLY A 231 -19.71 5.86 -7.93
N VAL A 232 -18.57 6.54 -8.06
CA VAL A 232 -17.31 6.06 -7.49
C VAL A 232 -17.30 6.29 -5.98
N THR A 233 -17.16 5.21 -5.22
CA THR A 233 -17.12 5.21 -3.75
C THR A 233 -15.73 4.89 -3.21
N THR A 234 -14.88 4.26 -4.02
CA THR A 234 -13.54 3.83 -3.62
C THR A 234 -12.52 4.24 -4.66
N LEU A 235 -11.52 5.02 -4.23
CA LEU A 235 -10.39 5.44 -5.06
C LEU A 235 -9.07 5.10 -4.40
N THR A 236 -8.20 4.40 -5.13
CA THR A 236 -6.82 4.12 -4.73
C THR A 236 -5.86 4.66 -5.78
N LEU A 237 -4.99 5.59 -5.38
CA LEU A 237 -3.93 6.15 -6.22
C LEU A 237 -2.56 5.76 -5.65
N ARG A 238 -1.68 5.18 -6.47
CA ARG A 238 -0.30 4.84 -6.06
C ARG A 238 0.74 5.34 -7.06
N CYS A 239 1.77 6.03 -6.60
CA CYS A 239 2.78 6.64 -7.47
C CYS A 239 2.14 7.52 -8.56
N VAL A 240 1.11 8.28 -8.19
CA VAL A 240 0.36 9.15 -9.11
C VAL A 240 0.80 10.60 -8.91
N LYS A 241 1.07 11.29 -10.02
CA LYS A 241 1.21 12.74 -10.03
C LYS A 241 -0.18 13.36 -10.12
N LEU A 242 -0.49 14.30 -9.23
CA LEU A 242 -1.69 15.13 -9.28
C LEU A 242 -1.33 16.56 -9.69
N THR A 243 -2.35 17.32 -10.09
CA THR A 243 -2.27 18.78 -10.21
C THR A 243 -2.12 19.41 -8.82
N GLU A 244 -1.70 20.68 -8.76
CA GLU A 244 -1.48 21.38 -7.47
C GLU A 244 -2.71 21.41 -6.55
N ASN A 245 -3.92 21.45 -7.14
CA ASN A 245 -5.22 21.44 -6.46
C ASN A 245 -5.89 20.05 -6.48
N GLY A 246 -5.15 18.99 -6.82
CA GLY A 246 -5.73 17.71 -7.20
C GLY A 246 -6.65 17.06 -6.16
N LEU A 247 -6.44 17.28 -4.85
CA LEU A 247 -7.35 16.78 -3.81
C LEU A 247 -8.73 17.43 -3.85
N LYS A 248 -8.77 18.75 -4.07
CA LYS A 248 -10.04 19.48 -4.21
C LYS A 248 -10.74 19.02 -5.49
N ASP A 249 -10.00 18.93 -6.59
CA ASP A 249 -10.56 18.51 -7.87
C ASP A 249 -11.09 17.06 -7.82
N LEU A 250 -10.42 16.17 -7.08
CA LEU A 250 -10.88 14.79 -6.83
C LEU A 250 -12.22 14.76 -6.09
N ASN A 251 -12.38 15.60 -5.07
CA ASN A 251 -13.60 15.69 -4.29
C ASN A 251 -14.79 16.22 -5.13
N GLU A 252 -14.52 17.20 -6.00
CA GLU A 252 -15.53 17.70 -6.95
C GLU A 252 -15.90 16.66 -8.01
N CYS A 253 -14.92 15.87 -8.45
CA CYS A 253 -15.10 14.81 -9.43
C CYS A 253 -15.87 13.61 -8.86
N MET A 254 -15.55 13.18 -7.65
CA MET A 254 -16.10 11.98 -7.01
C MET A 254 -16.70 12.35 -5.64
N PRO A 255 -17.85 13.03 -5.61
CA PRO A 255 -18.41 13.58 -4.36
C PRO A 255 -18.87 12.52 -3.36
N ASN A 256 -19.09 11.28 -3.81
CA ASN A 256 -19.61 10.18 -2.97
C ASN A 256 -18.52 9.21 -2.51
N LEU A 257 -17.25 9.65 -2.49
CA LEU A 257 -16.16 8.83 -1.98
C LEU A 257 -16.36 8.48 -0.51
N LYS A 258 -16.32 7.18 -0.21
CA LYS A 258 -16.27 6.60 1.13
C LYS A 258 -14.86 6.20 1.52
N THR A 259 -14.05 5.79 0.55
CA THR A 259 -12.66 5.36 0.77
C THR A 259 -11.73 6.05 -0.22
N LEU A 260 -10.73 6.75 0.31
CA LEU A 260 -9.68 7.39 -0.48
C LEU A 260 -8.30 6.94 0.04
N THR A 261 -7.56 6.25 -0.81
CA THR A 261 -6.20 5.79 -0.50
C THR A 261 -5.21 6.42 -1.46
N LEU A 262 -4.30 7.21 -0.93
CA LEU A 262 -3.24 7.88 -1.66
C LEU A 262 -1.91 7.33 -1.14
N VAL A 263 -1.10 6.79 -2.03
CA VAL A 263 0.22 6.23 -1.70
C VAL A 263 1.23 6.83 -2.65
N THR A 264 2.32 7.39 -2.12
CA THR A 264 3.41 7.99 -2.91
C THR A 264 2.90 8.98 -3.96
N VAL A 265 1.90 9.79 -3.61
CA VAL A 265 1.34 10.83 -4.48
C VAL A 265 2.22 12.07 -4.46
N VAL A 266 2.38 12.72 -5.63
CA VAL A 266 3.22 13.91 -5.82
C VAL A 266 2.47 15.02 -6.56
N GLY A 267 3.03 16.24 -6.57
CA GLY A 267 2.53 17.37 -7.36
C GLY A 267 1.54 18.29 -6.65
N LEU A 268 1.10 17.92 -5.44
CA LEU A 268 0.28 18.79 -4.59
C LEU A 268 1.13 19.93 -4.01
N LYS A 269 0.56 21.14 -3.98
CA LYS A 269 1.14 22.29 -3.27
C LYS A 269 0.50 22.46 -1.89
N ASP A 270 -0.83 22.44 -1.90
CA ASP A 270 -1.69 22.46 -0.72
C ASP A 270 -2.66 21.27 -0.79
N ALA A 271 -2.84 20.58 0.33
CA ALA A 271 -3.71 19.42 0.44
C ALA A 271 -5.01 19.81 1.16
N ARG A 272 -6.01 20.25 0.40
CA ARG A 272 -7.34 20.59 0.93
C ARG A 272 -8.36 19.55 0.52
N PHE A 273 -9.07 18.99 1.48
CA PHE A 273 -10.11 18.00 1.22
C PHE A 273 -11.28 18.18 2.18
N LYS A 274 -12.50 18.17 1.65
CA LYS A 274 -13.74 18.31 2.43
C LYS A 274 -14.74 17.26 2.01
N SER A 275 -15.19 16.41 2.92
CA SER A 275 -16.23 15.42 2.61
C SER A 275 -17.06 15.06 3.83
N ASP A 276 -18.37 14.97 3.63
CA ASP A 276 -19.32 14.52 4.65
C ASP A 276 -19.62 13.01 4.54
N LEU A 277 -19.05 12.31 3.55
CA LEU A 277 -19.30 10.89 3.28
C LEU A 277 -18.06 10.00 3.41
N LEU A 278 -16.87 10.59 3.50
CA LEU A 278 -15.62 9.84 3.57
C LEU A 278 -15.50 9.13 4.92
N GLU A 279 -15.37 7.81 4.89
CA GLU A 279 -15.25 6.93 6.06
C GLU A 279 -13.79 6.53 6.32
N VAL A 280 -12.99 6.39 5.25
CA VAL A 280 -11.58 5.97 5.31
C VAL A 280 -10.70 6.86 4.44
N LEU A 281 -9.63 7.41 5.03
CA LEU A 281 -8.62 8.22 4.35
C LEU A 281 -7.21 7.73 4.69
N CYS A 282 -6.47 7.32 3.66
CA CYS A 282 -5.02 7.16 3.74
C CYS A 282 -4.35 8.21 2.86
N LEU A 283 -3.59 9.11 3.48
CA LEU A 283 -2.92 10.24 2.84
C LEU A 283 -1.40 10.02 2.88
N GLY A 284 -0.89 9.35 1.84
CA GLY A 284 0.52 9.05 1.61
C GLY A 284 1.14 9.96 0.55
N LEU A 285 1.84 11.02 0.98
CA LEU A 285 2.47 12.00 0.07
C LEU A 285 3.98 11.81 0.02
N ALA A 286 4.55 11.79 -1.19
CA ALA A 286 5.99 11.61 -1.40
C ALA A 286 6.75 12.95 -1.51
N THR A 287 6.06 14.05 -1.82
CA THR A 287 6.64 15.40 -1.83
C THR A 287 6.14 16.22 -0.65
N LYS A 288 6.98 17.12 -0.13
CA LYS A 288 6.57 18.08 0.91
C LYS A 288 5.43 18.95 0.38
N VAL A 289 4.36 19.03 1.17
CA VAL A 289 3.24 19.97 0.96
C VAL A 289 3.32 21.09 1.99
N LYS A 290 2.86 22.29 1.63
CA LYS A 290 2.94 23.44 2.54
C LYS A 290 1.89 23.36 3.65
N SER A 291 0.64 23.09 3.26
CA SER A 291 -0.51 23.04 4.17
C SER A 291 -1.40 21.84 3.86
N VAL A 292 -1.92 21.20 4.90
CA VAL A 292 -2.91 20.12 4.85
C VAL A 292 -4.12 20.54 5.67
N LYS A 293 -5.31 20.63 5.05
CA LYS A 293 -6.58 20.97 5.70
C LYS A 293 -7.64 19.95 5.32
N LEU A 294 -8.09 19.19 6.30
CA LEU A 294 -9.08 18.12 6.12
C LEU A 294 -10.34 18.46 6.93
N GLU A 295 -11.49 18.59 6.25
CA GLU A 295 -12.82 18.74 6.84
C GLU A 295 -13.63 17.47 6.54
N VAL A 296 -13.57 16.47 7.42
CA VAL A 296 -14.01 15.09 7.15
C VAL A 296 -14.77 14.52 8.34
N ASN A 297 -16.00 14.99 8.54
CA ASN A 297 -16.77 14.74 9.76
C ASN A 297 -17.25 13.29 9.93
N SER A 298 -17.46 12.56 8.83
CA SER A 298 -17.87 11.14 8.85
C SER A 298 -16.69 10.17 8.87
N LEU A 299 -15.47 10.69 8.95
CA LEU A 299 -14.26 9.87 8.88
C LEU A 299 -14.14 8.98 10.12
N ILE A 300 -13.99 7.68 9.91
CA ILE A 300 -13.79 6.67 10.95
C ILE A 300 -12.30 6.35 11.09
N LYS A 301 -11.57 6.27 9.96
CA LYS A 301 -10.15 5.90 9.92
C LYS A 301 -9.33 6.94 9.15
N LEU A 302 -8.27 7.44 9.78
CA LEU A 302 -7.30 8.36 9.17
C LEU A 302 -5.88 7.81 9.28
N GLN A 303 -5.18 7.73 8.16
CA GLN A 303 -3.75 7.49 8.11
C GLN A 303 -3.03 8.62 7.40
N LEU A 304 -2.01 9.18 8.04
CA LEU A 304 -1.15 10.23 7.50
C LEU A 304 0.29 9.69 7.40
N LYS A 305 0.81 9.59 6.17
CA LYS A 305 2.18 9.18 5.86
C LYS A 305 2.83 10.19 4.94
N MET A 306 3.47 11.20 5.50
CA MET A 306 4.08 12.29 4.75
C MET A 306 5.12 13.02 5.57
N ALA A 307 5.99 13.80 4.92
CA ALA A 307 6.77 14.81 5.61
C ALA A 307 5.83 15.82 6.28
N CYS A 308 6.14 16.26 7.50
CA CYS A 308 5.28 17.17 8.25
C CYS A 308 5.14 18.51 7.49
N PRO A 309 3.90 18.95 7.15
CA PRO A 309 3.67 20.25 6.53
C PRO A 309 3.96 21.39 7.50
N ASP A 310 3.98 22.63 7.02
CA ASP A 310 4.08 23.79 7.90
C ASP A 310 2.77 23.96 8.71
N GLU A 311 1.64 23.56 8.13
CA GLU A 311 0.32 23.56 8.77
C GLU A 311 -0.44 22.25 8.47
N LEU A 312 -0.86 21.53 9.50
CA LEU A 312 -1.74 20.37 9.46
C LEU A 312 -2.97 20.64 10.33
N ARG A 313 -4.14 20.70 9.71
CA ARG A 313 -5.43 20.86 10.40
C ARG A 313 -6.39 19.77 9.97
N VAL A 314 -6.90 19.02 10.94
CA VAL A 314 -7.85 17.93 10.72
C VAL A 314 -9.10 18.16 11.57
N GLU A 315 -10.24 18.30 10.94
CA GLU A 315 -11.56 18.35 11.58
C GLU A 315 -12.31 17.05 11.27
N ALA A 316 -12.43 16.16 12.27
CA ALA A 316 -12.97 14.81 12.09
C ALA A 316 -13.67 14.30 13.36
N HIS A 317 -14.97 14.56 13.49
CA HIS A 317 -15.71 14.34 14.74
C HIS A 317 -16.07 12.88 15.04
N ASN A 318 -16.02 12.00 14.03
CA ASN A 318 -16.33 10.57 14.19
C ASN A 318 -15.08 9.68 14.10
N LEU A 319 -13.88 10.29 14.19
CA LEU A 319 -12.64 9.58 14.03
C LEU A 319 -12.40 8.61 15.19
N GLN A 320 -12.21 7.33 14.87
CA GLN A 320 -11.99 6.25 15.84
C GLN A 320 -10.57 5.69 15.75
N CYS A 321 -9.99 5.66 14.56
CA CYS A 321 -8.63 5.16 14.32
C CYS A 321 -7.77 6.26 13.69
N LEU A 322 -6.68 6.62 14.34
CA LEU A 322 -5.74 7.61 13.86
C LEU A 322 -4.33 7.03 13.77
N ALA A 323 -3.73 7.09 12.59
CA ALA A 323 -2.36 6.71 12.33
C ALA A 323 -1.58 7.91 11.81
N VAL A 324 -0.57 8.36 12.56
CA VAL A 324 0.24 9.52 12.21
C VAL A 324 1.70 9.12 12.21
N CYS A 325 2.37 9.32 11.08
CA CYS A 325 3.80 9.12 10.95
C CYS A 325 4.41 10.35 10.29
N MET A 326 4.97 11.24 11.10
CA MET A 326 5.55 12.50 10.63
C MET A 326 6.56 13.05 11.64
N ASP A 327 7.63 13.61 11.11
CA ASP A 327 8.66 14.30 11.89
C ASP A 327 8.26 15.77 12.08
N LYS A 328 7.72 16.07 13.27
CA LYS A 328 7.15 17.38 13.59
C LYS A 328 8.26 18.35 13.97
N ARG A 329 8.33 19.48 13.27
CA ARG A 329 9.28 20.57 13.59
C ARG A 329 8.64 21.54 14.60
N LEU A 330 9.47 22.24 15.38
CA LEU A 330 9.01 23.16 16.43
C LEU A 330 8.09 24.28 15.93
N ASP A 331 8.24 24.70 14.67
CA ASP A 331 7.49 25.77 14.02
C ASP A 331 6.19 25.30 13.33
N THR A 332 5.90 24.00 13.36
CA THR A 332 4.77 23.43 12.63
C THR A 332 3.48 23.47 13.45
N ILE A 333 2.38 23.84 12.80
CA ILE A 333 1.05 23.85 13.40
C ILE A 333 0.42 22.49 13.13
N VAL A 334 0.11 21.74 14.19
CA VAL A 334 -0.59 20.44 14.10
C VAL A 334 -1.81 20.47 15.01
N GLU A 335 -2.99 20.48 14.41
CA GLU A 335 -4.27 20.60 15.12
C GLU A 335 -5.26 19.51 14.69
N PHE A 336 -5.82 18.83 15.68
CA PHE A 336 -6.92 17.87 15.51
C PHE A 336 -8.16 18.41 16.21
N LYS A 337 -9.09 18.98 15.43
CA LYS A 337 -10.30 19.64 15.92
C LYS A 337 -11.46 18.64 15.99
N GLY A 338 -12.11 18.59 17.16
CA GLY A 338 -13.28 17.74 17.39
C GLY A 338 -12.98 16.24 17.43
N VAL A 339 -11.70 15.83 17.48
CA VAL A 339 -11.29 14.43 17.57
C VAL A 339 -11.34 13.97 19.03
N ASN A 340 -12.50 13.45 19.44
CA ASN A 340 -12.79 13.05 20.83
C ASN A 340 -13.43 11.65 20.97
N LYS A 341 -13.38 10.82 19.90
CA LYS A 341 -13.91 9.45 19.86
C LYS A 341 -12.86 8.39 19.46
N LEU A 342 -11.57 8.72 19.57
CA LEU A 342 -10.49 7.78 19.25
C LEU A 342 -10.51 6.57 20.18
N ARG A 343 -10.43 5.39 19.57
CA ARG A 343 -10.25 4.10 20.23
C ARG A 343 -8.88 3.52 19.95
N GLU A 344 -8.30 3.83 18.78
CA GLU A 344 -6.98 3.35 18.37
C GLU A 344 -6.11 4.52 17.87
N LEU A 345 -4.91 4.65 18.42
CA LEU A 345 -3.93 5.65 18.02
C LEU A 345 -2.59 5.00 17.72
N LEU A 346 -2.02 5.28 16.55
CA LEU A 346 -0.63 4.99 16.23
C LEU A 346 0.07 6.29 15.93
N MET A 347 1.15 6.54 16.65
CA MET A 347 1.95 7.74 16.50
C MET A 347 3.42 7.37 16.37
N GLY A 348 3.94 7.54 15.15
CA GLY A 348 5.38 7.61 14.88
C GLY A 348 5.77 9.09 14.84
N ALA A 349 6.38 9.59 15.91
CA ALA A 349 6.72 11.01 16.02
C ALA A 349 8.05 11.22 16.75
N SER A 350 8.77 12.26 16.34
CA SER A 350 9.95 12.79 17.05
C SER A 350 9.58 13.68 18.23
N GLU A 351 8.32 14.12 18.31
CA GLU A 351 7.79 15.00 19.35
C GLU A 351 6.36 14.58 19.73
N PHE A 352 6.05 14.57 21.03
CA PHE A 352 4.83 13.98 21.57
C PHE A 352 3.80 15.00 22.08
N SER A 353 3.93 16.32 21.88
CA SER A 353 2.91 17.26 22.41
C SER A 353 1.53 17.01 21.80
N THR A 354 1.47 16.59 20.54
CA THR A 354 0.23 16.18 19.87
C THR A 354 -0.40 14.95 20.57
N LEU A 355 0.42 14.02 21.06
CA LEU A 355 -0.04 12.85 21.82
C LEU A 355 -0.76 13.29 23.10
N HIS A 356 -0.19 14.24 23.85
CA HIS A 356 -0.78 14.73 25.10
C HIS A 356 -2.19 15.31 24.89
N THR A 357 -2.36 16.11 23.84
CA THR A 357 -3.65 16.73 23.48
C THR A 357 -4.67 15.67 23.06
N LEU A 358 -4.25 14.69 22.25
CA LEU A 358 -5.11 13.60 21.81
C LEU A 358 -5.55 12.71 22.98
N CYS A 359 -4.62 12.27 23.84
CA CYS A 359 -4.94 11.48 25.02
C CYS A 359 -5.90 12.21 25.96
N SER A 360 -5.68 13.51 26.20
CA SER A 360 -6.55 14.31 27.08
C SER A 360 -7.98 14.45 26.54
N SER A 361 -8.14 14.44 25.22
CA SER A 361 -9.43 14.61 24.55
C SER A 361 -10.17 13.28 24.32
N ASN A 362 -9.52 12.13 24.53
CA ASN A 362 -10.01 10.80 24.16
C ASN A 362 -9.87 9.81 25.33
N PRO A 363 -10.69 9.92 26.40
CA PRO A 363 -10.64 8.99 27.54
C PRO A 363 -11.05 7.55 27.18
N GLU A 364 -11.72 7.36 26.04
CA GLU A 364 -12.15 6.07 25.50
C GLU A 364 -11.07 5.34 24.69
N LEU A 365 -9.83 5.86 24.68
CA LEU A 365 -8.73 5.26 23.95
C LEU A 365 -8.36 3.89 24.54
N GLU A 366 -8.40 2.85 23.70
CA GLU A 366 -8.24 1.45 24.10
C GLU A 366 -6.87 0.88 23.70
N LYS A 367 -6.33 1.35 22.56
CA LYS A 367 -5.07 0.88 21.99
C LYS A 367 -4.19 2.02 21.54
N VAL A 368 -2.92 1.96 21.94
CA VAL A 368 -1.90 2.94 21.55
C VAL A 368 -0.68 2.22 21.01
N PHE A 369 -0.18 2.68 19.86
CA PHE A 369 1.04 2.22 19.22
C PHE A 369 1.98 3.43 19.11
N LEU A 370 3.13 3.37 19.77
CA LEU A 370 4.08 4.49 19.79
C LEU A 370 5.40 4.06 19.18
N ASP A 371 5.95 4.92 18.35
CA ASP A 371 7.27 4.73 17.78
C ASP A 371 8.02 6.07 17.66
N VAL A 372 9.34 6.00 17.68
CA VAL A 372 10.23 7.11 17.35
C VAL A 372 10.84 6.80 15.99
N PRO A 373 10.76 7.69 14.98
CA PRO A 373 11.20 7.38 13.62
C PRO A 373 12.74 7.42 13.45
N CYS A 374 13.50 6.88 14.42
CA CYS A 374 14.95 6.84 14.39
C CYS A 374 15.52 5.55 13.74
N MET A 375 14.68 4.59 13.38
CA MET A 375 15.11 3.35 12.71
C MET A 375 14.97 3.44 11.20
N ALA A 376 16.09 3.30 10.48
CA ALA A 376 16.11 3.28 9.01
C ALA A 376 16.08 1.84 8.48
N PHE A 377 15.22 1.63 7.47
CA PHE A 377 15.06 0.34 6.79
C PHE A 377 15.33 0.48 5.30
N GLU A 378 15.82 -0.60 4.70
CA GLU A 378 15.89 -0.78 3.25
C GLU A 378 14.51 -1.10 2.65
N ASP A 379 14.37 -0.98 1.33
CA ASP A 379 13.12 -1.30 0.62
C ASP A 379 12.70 -2.77 0.76
N ASN A 380 13.69 -3.67 0.94
CA ASN A 380 13.45 -5.09 1.19
C ASN A 380 12.97 -5.38 2.63
N GLY A 381 12.92 -4.35 3.49
CA GLY A 381 12.55 -4.39 4.90
C GLY A 381 13.72 -4.55 5.86
N GLY A 382 14.92 -4.80 5.36
CA GLY A 382 16.12 -5.01 6.15
C GLY A 382 16.50 -3.78 6.97
N TRP A 383 17.05 -4.00 8.17
CA TRP A 383 17.50 -2.91 9.02
C TRP A 383 18.82 -2.34 8.47
N LYS A 384 18.86 -1.02 8.30
CA LYS A 384 20.01 -0.33 7.71
C LYS A 384 20.88 0.32 8.78
N ALA A 385 20.29 1.18 9.61
CA ALA A 385 21.01 1.96 10.61
C ALA A 385 20.03 2.66 11.59
N VAL A 386 20.60 3.23 12.66
CA VAL A 386 19.94 4.23 13.50
C VAL A 386 20.22 5.63 12.93
N LEU A 387 19.18 6.46 12.82
CA LEU A 387 19.24 7.84 12.37
C LEU A 387 19.66 8.75 13.54
N THR A 388 20.91 9.20 13.53
CA THR A 388 21.50 10.00 14.62
C THR A 388 20.98 11.44 14.72
N HIS A 389 20.32 11.94 13.68
CA HIS A 389 19.76 13.29 13.65
C HIS A 389 18.34 13.36 14.24
N VAL A 390 17.70 12.22 14.49
CA VAL A 390 16.35 12.17 15.07
C VAL A 390 16.49 12.20 16.60
N PRO A 391 15.85 13.16 17.29
CA PRO A 391 15.90 13.21 18.75
C PRO A 391 15.20 12.00 19.37
N LEU A 392 15.84 11.37 20.36
CA LEU A 392 15.32 10.22 21.11
C LEU A 392 14.42 10.68 22.27
N ASN A 393 13.38 11.43 21.94
CA ASN A 393 12.43 11.90 22.95
C ASN A 393 11.57 10.72 23.42
N LEU A 394 11.31 10.66 24.73
CA LEU A 394 10.38 9.68 25.30
C LEU A 394 9.00 10.32 25.53
N PRO A 395 7.91 9.57 25.30
CA PRO A 395 6.57 10.03 25.65
C PRO A 395 6.37 10.05 27.17
N ASP A 396 5.57 10.98 27.68
CA ASP A 396 5.14 10.97 29.08
C ASP A 396 4.12 9.85 29.32
N MET A 397 4.63 8.69 29.70
CA MET A 397 3.83 7.49 29.97
C MET A 397 2.88 7.68 31.16
N LYS A 398 3.18 8.59 32.09
CA LYS A 398 2.31 8.89 33.23
C LYS A 398 1.07 9.66 32.76
N HIS A 399 1.25 10.68 31.92
CA HIS A 399 0.13 11.42 31.33
C HIS A 399 -0.79 10.52 30.50
N ILE A 400 -0.23 9.63 29.67
CA ILE A 400 -1.02 8.69 28.85
C ILE A 400 -1.90 7.82 29.75
N ARG A 401 -1.31 7.23 30.79
CA ARG A 401 -2.02 6.42 31.79
C ARG A 401 -3.16 7.18 32.46
N ASP A 402 -2.85 8.37 32.96
CA ASP A 402 -3.77 9.14 33.79
C ASP A 402 -4.94 9.70 32.96
N LYS A 403 -4.75 9.91 31.66
CA LYS A 403 -5.80 10.42 30.75
C LYS A 403 -6.56 9.35 29.98
N CYS A 404 -6.03 8.13 29.86
CA CYS A 404 -6.65 7.05 29.09
C CYS A 404 -7.01 5.86 29.99
N PRO A 405 -8.08 5.95 30.81
CA PRO A 405 -8.44 4.92 31.79
C PRO A 405 -8.93 3.59 31.17
N LYS A 406 -9.20 3.57 29.86
CA LYS A 406 -9.60 2.35 29.12
C LYS A 406 -8.46 1.74 28.31
N LEU A 407 -7.25 2.30 28.39
CA LEU A 407 -6.10 1.83 27.63
C LEU A 407 -5.63 0.46 28.14
N HIS A 408 -5.97 -0.59 27.39
CA HIS A 408 -5.64 -1.96 27.76
C HIS A 408 -4.60 -2.58 26.84
N THR A 409 -4.24 -1.92 25.73
CA THR A 409 -3.20 -2.37 24.79
C THR A 409 -2.19 -1.26 24.50
N LEU A 410 -0.91 -1.57 24.70
CA LEU A 410 0.21 -0.71 24.30
C LEU A 410 1.11 -1.50 23.36
N SER A 411 1.45 -0.87 22.24
CA SER A 411 2.50 -1.34 21.36
C SER A 411 3.66 -0.35 21.35
N VAL A 412 4.87 -0.86 21.47
CA VAL A 412 6.12 -0.13 21.36
C VAL A 412 6.80 -0.53 20.06
N GLY A 413 7.07 0.46 19.21
CA GLY A 413 7.81 0.29 17.98
C GLY A 413 9.32 0.25 18.19
N PRO A 414 10.09 -0.14 17.15
CA PRO A 414 11.51 -0.41 17.27
C PRO A 414 12.35 0.83 17.62
N GLY A 415 11.95 2.02 17.17
CA GLY A 415 12.70 3.22 17.52
C GLY A 415 12.35 3.76 18.91
N LEU A 416 11.09 3.62 19.36
CA LEU A 416 10.77 3.93 20.75
C LEU A 416 11.48 2.95 21.70
N TRP A 417 11.53 1.67 21.35
CA TRP A 417 12.28 0.67 22.13
C TRP A 417 13.75 1.06 22.28
N TYR A 418 14.42 1.37 21.17
CA TYR A 418 15.81 1.83 21.20
C TYR A 418 15.99 3.11 22.03
N SER A 419 15.03 4.04 21.95
CA SER A 419 15.08 5.26 22.76
C SER A 419 15.01 4.94 24.27
N LEU A 420 14.21 3.94 24.67
CA LEU A 420 14.12 3.47 26.05
C LEU A 420 15.41 2.77 26.50
N GLU A 421 16.06 1.99 25.63
CA GLU A 421 17.35 1.37 25.92
C GLU A 421 18.44 2.41 26.15
N GLU A 422 18.52 3.42 25.28
CA GLU A 422 19.49 4.52 25.39
C GLU A 422 19.25 5.38 26.65
N ASP A 423 17.99 5.55 27.06
CA ASP A 423 17.67 6.21 28.33
C ASP A 423 18.09 5.37 29.54
N MET A 424 17.81 4.06 29.53
CA MET A 424 18.22 3.13 30.59
C MET A 424 19.75 3.03 30.75
N LYS A 425 20.51 3.18 29.66
CA LYS A 425 21.98 3.23 29.75
C LYS A 425 22.47 4.47 30.50
N LYS A 426 21.72 5.58 30.42
CA LYS A 426 22.05 6.86 31.05
C LYS A 426 21.50 6.96 32.48
N ASN A 427 20.29 6.45 32.69
CA ASN A 427 19.56 6.49 33.94
C ASN A 427 19.42 5.06 34.49
N GLN A 428 20.04 4.77 35.64
CA GLN A 428 19.98 3.42 36.25
C GLN A 428 18.55 3.04 36.71
N ASP A 429 17.70 4.04 36.97
CA ASP A 429 16.29 3.82 37.33
C ASP A 429 15.42 3.79 36.07
N VAL A 430 14.68 2.68 35.92
CA VAL A 430 13.81 2.49 34.76
C VAL A 430 12.58 3.37 34.84
N PHE A 431 12.35 4.21 33.84
CA PHE A 431 11.08 4.93 33.70
C PHE A 431 9.96 3.99 33.23
N ALA A 432 9.34 3.30 34.19
CA ALA A 432 8.18 2.46 33.94
C ALA A 432 7.09 2.75 34.98
N PRO A 433 6.20 3.74 34.73
CA PRO A 433 5.12 4.03 35.67
C PRO A 433 4.22 2.80 35.81
N ALA A 434 3.81 2.49 37.04
CA ALA A 434 2.88 1.39 37.29
C ALA A 434 1.59 1.58 36.47
N TRP A 435 1.21 0.53 35.72
CA TRP A 435 0.10 0.53 34.77
C TRP A 435 -0.92 -0.54 35.14
N PRO A 436 -1.89 -0.22 36.03
CA PRO A 436 -2.75 -1.22 36.63
C PRO A 436 -3.84 -1.76 35.68
N ILE A 437 -4.10 -1.13 34.54
CA ILE A 437 -5.19 -1.52 33.62
C ILE A 437 -4.69 -2.20 32.34
N LEU A 438 -3.38 -2.17 32.07
CA LEU A 438 -2.83 -2.64 30.81
C LEU A 438 -2.80 -4.17 30.79
N LYS A 439 -3.45 -4.78 29.81
CA LYS A 439 -3.55 -6.24 29.67
C LYS A 439 -2.67 -6.81 28.58
N THR A 440 -2.35 -6.02 27.57
CA THR A 440 -1.58 -6.45 26.40
C THR A 440 -0.43 -5.49 26.13
N LEU A 441 0.79 -6.03 26.06
CA LEU A 441 2.00 -5.33 25.66
C LEU A 441 2.54 -5.98 24.38
N ILE A 442 2.77 -5.16 23.35
CA ILE A 442 3.31 -5.60 22.05
C ILE A 442 4.62 -4.87 21.80
N LEU A 443 5.70 -5.60 21.57
CA LEU A 443 7.03 -5.03 21.40
C LEU A 443 7.58 -5.42 20.04
N HIS A 444 8.01 -4.45 19.25
CA HIS A 444 8.75 -4.67 18.01
C HIS A 444 10.19 -4.25 18.24
N LEU A 445 11.10 -5.21 18.22
CA LEU A 445 12.47 -5.04 18.68
C LEU A 445 13.46 -5.14 17.53
N ILE A 446 14.50 -4.32 17.60
CA ILE A 446 15.80 -4.54 16.95
C ILE A 446 16.80 -4.59 18.09
N VAL A 447 17.19 -5.79 18.53
CA VAL A 447 18.04 -5.94 19.71
C VAL A 447 19.49 -5.67 19.32
N LEU A 448 20.04 -4.59 19.86
CA LEU A 448 21.45 -4.22 19.66
C LEU A 448 22.34 -4.71 20.81
N GLU A 449 21.81 -4.73 22.04
CA GLU A 449 22.48 -5.15 23.27
C GLU A 449 21.51 -5.93 24.16
N ILE A 450 21.63 -7.27 24.16
CA ILE A 450 20.68 -8.16 24.82
C ILE A 450 20.52 -7.88 26.31
N ASP A 451 21.61 -7.59 27.04
CA ASP A 451 21.55 -7.35 28.49
C ASP A 451 20.68 -6.14 28.86
N VAL A 452 20.77 -5.07 28.07
CA VAL A 452 19.97 -3.85 28.27
C VAL A 452 18.52 -4.12 27.91
N SER A 453 18.27 -4.77 26.76
CA SER A 453 16.92 -5.14 26.33
C SER A 453 16.20 -6.00 27.38
N MET A 454 16.91 -6.96 27.97
CA MET A 454 16.34 -7.87 28.95
C MET A 454 16.05 -7.19 30.29
N LYS A 455 16.93 -6.27 30.74
CA LYS A 455 16.66 -5.43 31.93
C LYS A 455 15.43 -4.55 31.72
N LEU A 456 15.34 -3.87 30.58
CA LEU A 456 14.19 -3.04 30.21
C LEU A 456 12.90 -3.84 30.13
N LEU A 457 12.94 -4.99 29.48
CA LEU A 457 11.79 -5.87 29.34
C LEU A 457 11.28 -6.33 30.71
N ARG A 458 12.18 -6.71 31.63
CA ARG A 458 11.77 -7.12 32.98
C ARG A 458 11.10 -5.98 33.73
N ALA A 459 11.73 -4.81 33.76
CA ALA A 459 11.20 -3.65 34.46
C ALA A 459 9.83 -3.20 33.91
N LEU A 460 9.61 -3.25 32.59
CA LEU A 460 8.31 -2.95 31.99
C LEU A 460 7.23 -3.96 32.38
N VAL A 461 7.55 -5.25 32.38
CA VAL A 461 6.56 -6.27 32.75
C VAL A 461 6.22 -6.19 34.24
N GLU A 462 7.21 -5.98 35.10
CA GLU A 462 7.02 -5.77 36.54
C GLU A 462 6.17 -4.52 36.86
N SER A 463 6.27 -3.47 36.04
CA SER A 463 5.43 -2.28 36.19
C SER A 463 3.97 -2.49 35.76
N ILE A 464 3.64 -3.63 35.15
CA ILE A 464 2.29 -3.95 34.64
C ILE A 464 1.75 -5.20 35.34
N PRO A 465 1.26 -5.09 36.58
CA PRO A 465 0.82 -6.25 37.36
C PRO A 465 -0.40 -6.98 36.75
N THR A 466 -1.14 -6.34 35.84
CA THR A 466 -2.32 -6.90 35.18
C THR A 466 -2.06 -7.42 33.76
N LEU A 467 -0.78 -7.52 33.37
CA LEU A 467 -0.39 -8.01 32.06
C LEU A 467 -0.85 -9.47 31.88
N VAL A 468 -1.67 -9.71 30.86
CA VAL A 468 -2.15 -11.04 30.49
C VAL A 468 -1.38 -11.57 29.29
N LYS A 469 -1.06 -10.68 28.33
CA LYS A 469 -0.46 -11.04 27.05
C LYS A 469 0.75 -10.17 26.75
N LEU A 470 1.88 -10.81 26.47
CA LEU A 470 3.10 -10.19 25.99
C LEU A 470 3.42 -10.74 24.61
N GLU A 471 3.47 -9.86 23.61
CA GLU A 471 3.91 -10.21 22.26
C GLU A 471 5.25 -9.53 21.98
N VAL A 472 6.27 -10.31 21.63
CA VAL A 472 7.59 -9.79 21.29
C VAL A 472 7.96 -10.25 19.89
N TYR A 473 8.17 -9.26 19.03
CA TYR A 473 8.57 -9.44 17.64
C TYR A 473 10.02 -9.00 17.49
N VAL A 474 10.93 -9.94 17.20
CA VAL A 474 12.35 -9.64 17.00
C VAL A 474 12.66 -9.50 15.51
N HIS A 475 13.34 -8.42 15.11
CA HIS A 475 13.69 -8.20 13.72
C HIS A 475 14.66 -9.28 13.23
N ARG A 476 14.54 -9.71 11.98
CA ARG A 476 15.44 -10.75 11.43
C ARG A 476 16.90 -10.34 11.35
N ASP A 477 17.18 -9.04 11.27
CA ASP A 477 18.54 -8.50 11.26
C ASP A 477 19.00 -8.05 12.66
N SER A 478 18.26 -8.44 13.70
CA SER A 478 18.63 -8.24 15.10
C SER A 478 19.89 -9.05 15.44
N LYS A 479 20.71 -8.58 16.39
CA LYS A 479 21.88 -9.34 16.86
C LYS A 479 21.52 -10.50 17.78
N ALA A 480 20.34 -10.44 18.38
CA ALA A 480 19.84 -11.48 19.28
C ALA A 480 18.83 -12.38 18.57
N GLU A 481 18.91 -13.68 18.87
CA GLU A 481 17.99 -14.70 18.40
C GLU A 481 16.72 -14.77 19.28
N LEU A 482 15.64 -15.34 18.74
CA LEU A 482 14.39 -15.49 19.49
C LEU A 482 14.54 -16.35 20.75
N GLU A 483 15.46 -17.31 20.73
CA GLU A 483 15.71 -18.20 21.87
C GLU A 483 16.25 -17.45 23.09
N GLU A 484 17.11 -16.45 22.87
CA GLU A 484 17.70 -15.62 23.94
C GLU A 484 16.62 -14.78 24.64
N VAL A 485 15.69 -14.21 23.87
CA VAL A 485 14.51 -13.50 24.40
C VAL A 485 13.52 -14.49 25.04
N GLY A 486 13.47 -15.73 24.52
CA GLY A 486 12.62 -16.82 24.98
C GLY A 486 12.97 -17.35 26.37
N GLN A 487 14.16 -17.07 26.90
CA GLN A 487 14.55 -17.45 28.26
C GLN A 487 13.64 -16.81 29.35
N LEU A 488 12.85 -15.79 29.01
CA LEU A 488 11.84 -15.18 29.90
C LEU A 488 10.65 -16.08 30.22
N ARG A 489 10.43 -17.15 29.44
CA ARG A 489 9.19 -17.94 29.43
C ARG A 489 9.00 -18.85 30.66
N GLY A 490 9.94 -18.87 31.61
CA GLY A 490 9.91 -19.78 32.76
C GLY A 490 10.24 -19.14 34.12
N GLU A 491 11.20 -18.22 34.18
CA GLU A 491 11.70 -17.71 35.47
C GLU A 491 11.12 -16.36 35.88
N SER A 492 10.69 -15.52 34.94
CA SER A 492 10.33 -14.13 35.24
C SER A 492 8.83 -13.87 35.27
N PHE A 493 8.01 -14.51 34.41
CA PHE A 493 6.59 -14.14 34.23
C PHE A 493 5.65 -15.35 34.03
N PRO A 494 5.48 -16.22 35.04
CA PRO A 494 4.75 -17.50 34.89
C PRO A 494 3.27 -17.33 34.54
N THR A 495 2.66 -16.19 34.81
CA THR A 495 1.25 -15.90 34.57
C THR A 495 0.96 -15.22 33.23
N VAL A 496 1.99 -14.80 32.49
CA VAL A 496 1.85 -14.00 31.26
C VAL A 496 1.90 -14.90 30.03
N GLN A 497 0.92 -14.78 29.14
CA GLN A 497 0.95 -15.45 27.84
C GLN A 497 1.99 -14.78 26.93
N LEU A 498 3.16 -15.42 26.79
CA LEU A 498 4.23 -14.96 25.92
C LEU A 498 4.11 -15.51 24.49
N LYS A 499 3.96 -14.61 23.52
CA LYS A 499 4.11 -14.87 22.08
C LYS A 499 5.42 -14.28 21.58
N LEU A 500 6.20 -15.09 20.88
CA LEU A 500 7.50 -14.74 20.29
C LEU A 500 7.45 -15.02 18.80
N ASP A 501 7.88 -14.07 17.97
CA ASP A 501 7.89 -14.22 16.52
C ASP A 501 8.93 -13.29 15.87
N HIS A 502 9.24 -13.51 14.60
CA HIS A 502 10.11 -12.63 13.83
C HIS A 502 9.31 -11.60 13.03
N TRP A 503 9.91 -10.43 12.78
CA TRP A 503 9.43 -9.48 11.78
C TRP A 503 10.54 -9.07 10.81
N LYS A 504 10.15 -8.74 9.57
CA LYS A 504 11.09 -8.41 8.47
C LYS A 504 10.79 -7.09 7.77
N LYS A 505 9.56 -6.58 7.85
CA LYS A 505 9.20 -5.32 7.20
C LYS A 505 8.80 -4.35 8.28
N GLY A 506 9.35 -3.13 8.22
CA GLY A 506 9.01 -2.01 9.11
C GLY A 506 7.53 -1.99 9.44
N LEU A 507 7.19 -1.66 10.69
CA LEU A 507 5.82 -1.62 11.22
C LEU A 507 4.85 -1.20 10.12
N LYS A 508 4.21 -2.19 9.53
CA LYS A 508 3.26 -1.91 8.48
C LYS A 508 2.05 -1.35 9.20
N PHE A 509 1.69 -0.11 8.86
CA PHE A 509 0.45 0.51 9.31
C PHE A 509 -0.79 -0.36 9.00
N GLU A 510 -0.65 -1.42 8.19
CA GLU A 510 -1.56 -2.58 8.06
C GLU A 510 -1.95 -3.23 9.42
N CYS A 511 -1.24 -2.95 10.54
CA CYS A 511 -1.63 -3.37 11.90
C CYS A 511 -2.90 -2.68 12.43
N PHE A 512 -3.34 -1.58 11.82
CA PHE A 512 -4.71 -1.15 12.01
C PHE A 512 -5.62 -2.16 11.34
N SER A 513 -6.61 -2.66 12.07
CA SER A 513 -7.69 -3.41 11.45
C SER A 513 -8.32 -2.54 10.36
N PHE A 514 -7.95 -2.75 9.09
CA PHE A 514 -8.48 -2.01 7.94
C PHE A 514 -9.80 -2.62 7.49
#